data_AF-R8B8P4-F1
#
_entry.id   AF-R8B8P4-F1
#
_cell.length_a   1.000
_cell.length_b   1.000
_cell.length_c   1.000
_cell.angle_alpha   90.00
_cell.angle_beta   90.00
_cell.angle_gamma   90.00
#
_symmetry.space_group_name_H-M   'P 1'
#
loop_
_entity.id
_entity.type
_entity.pdbx_description
1 polymer ?
#
loop_
_entity_poly.entity_id
_entity_poly.type
_entity_poly.pdbx_seq_one_letter_code
_entity_poly.pdbx_strand_id
1 'polypeptide(L)'
;MASRVVVIDKDLLKEDPNTSFQVIIKVLTSAWMQRLWTLQEAYLSRRLFIAFRGPEDPAGTGLSLTQSEQIGVTLEDVDKRVRDLDRLQKDAFTTSMAELIKRKFFHNLMGEDRQIRNRNDHPIETRGSMVIASAWRSSRWRNTSRPEDETLALSTLLNLDYRTTTIENASAKEPAVIDKAIDENNVWPRKNGDANQKTKRANMMKDFWTLIHRNYEGSIPAGLIFLPGDKMSLPGFGWAPNTWMSARDESYPYPLSMCGDPHVILGSNWGKQGLTFPIDQYISEWYKVTSIGRGQAEDRAARKVLPRIFANTSPEFGIILCRPKPREWPPEIGLLVEIYREAWKRKEPERVNRKYYYCQVIRRVWVSRIRTPVLPKDYKLPSGRTGNPPIGELMPENTLWYVDGYLEHRNRGNLGQRPPPLVSDARDSAIDMGHVMPIHEDKPQTQFF
;
A
#
# COMPACT_ATOMS: atom_id res chain seq x y z
N MET A 1 3.41 -13.53 -23.86
CA MET A 1 2.11 -13.30 -23.16
C MET A 1 1.05 -14.24 -23.73
N ALA A 2 0.18 -14.77 -22.90
CA ALA A 2 -0.90 -15.67 -23.36
C ALA A 2 -1.99 -14.88 -24.11
N SER A 3 -2.37 -15.33 -25.30
CA SER A 3 -3.45 -14.69 -26.06
C SER A 3 -4.83 -14.91 -25.42
N ARG A 4 -5.02 -16.05 -24.76
CA ARG A 4 -6.29 -16.47 -24.16
C ARG A 4 -6.00 -17.24 -22.87
N VAL A 5 -6.78 -16.99 -21.83
CA VAL A 5 -6.78 -17.75 -20.58
C VAL A 5 -8.18 -18.30 -20.37
N VAL A 6 -8.27 -19.59 -20.05
CA VAL A 6 -9.52 -20.28 -19.71
C VAL A 6 -9.50 -20.58 -18.22
N VAL A 7 -10.51 -20.10 -17.50
CA VAL A 7 -10.72 -20.33 -16.08
C VAL A 7 -11.61 -21.55 -15.92
N ILE A 8 -11.06 -22.57 -15.28
CA ILE A 8 -11.77 -23.81 -14.94
C ILE A 8 -11.79 -23.90 -13.42
N ASP A 9 -12.97 -23.74 -12.83
CA ASP A 9 -13.18 -23.83 -11.39
C ASP A 9 -14.32 -24.80 -11.11
N LYS A 10 -14.10 -25.74 -10.19
CA LYS A 10 -15.03 -26.84 -9.88
C LYS A 10 -16.41 -26.34 -9.46
N ASP A 11 -16.49 -25.16 -8.84
CA ASP A 11 -17.73 -24.61 -8.33
C ASP A 11 -18.41 -23.80 -9.44
N LEU A 12 -17.66 -23.09 -10.28
CA LEU A 12 -18.22 -22.41 -11.47
C LEU A 12 -18.78 -23.38 -12.52
N LEU A 13 -18.17 -24.56 -12.68
CA LEU A 13 -18.63 -25.58 -13.63
C LEU A 13 -19.99 -26.21 -13.28
N LYS A 14 -20.49 -26.03 -12.05
CA LYS A 14 -21.81 -26.51 -11.62
C LYS A 14 -22.91 -25.50 -11.91
N GLU A 15 -22.53 -24.28 -12.26
CA GLU A 15 -23.42 -23.13 -12.25
C GLU A 15 -23.94 -22.83 -13.64
N ASP A 16 -25.24 -22.51 -13.71
CA ASP A 16 -25.88 -22.05 -14.94
C ASP A 16 -25.50 -20.59 -15.21
N PRO A 17 -24.93 -20.26 -16.39
CA PRO A 17 -24.58 -18.89 -16.76
C PRO A 17 -25.79 -17.97 -17.01
N ASN A 18 -27.04 -18.46 -17.00
CA ASN A 18 -28.22 -17.70 -17.42
C ASN A 18 -28.61 -16.53 -16.50
N THR A 19 -28.11 -16.45 -15.25
CA THR A 19 -28.38 -15.32 -14.35
C THR A 19 -27.16 -14.40 -14.23
N SER A 20 -27.13 -13.34 -15.05
CA SER A 20 -25.99 -12.44 -15.25
C SER A 20 -25.31 -11.92 -13.97
N PHE A 21 -26.08 -11.51 -12.96
CA PHE A 21 -25.52 -10.99 -11.71
C PHE A 21 -24.96 -12.08 -10.79
N GLN A 22 -25.66 -13.22 -10.68
CA GLN A 22 -25.20 -14.35 -9.87
C GLN A 22 -23.87 -14.89 -10.37
N VAL A 23 -23.67 -14.89 -11.69
CA VAL A 23 -22.40 -15.27 -12.32
C VAL A 23 -21.24 -14.43 -11.77
N ILE A 24 -21.37 -13.11 -11.71
CA ILE A 24 -20.29 -12.23 -11.21
C ILE A 24 -19.99 -12.50 -9.75
N ILE A 25 -21.03 -12.65 -8.91
CA ILE A 25 -20.87 -13.00 -7.49
C ILE A 25 -20.13 -14.33 -7.36
N LYS A 26 -20.57 -15.36 -8.09
CA LYS A 26 -19.97 -16.70 -8.05
C LYS A 26 -18.50 -16.67 -8.44
N VAL A 27 -18.16 -15.91 -9.49
CA VAL A 27 -16.76 -15.68 -9.87
C VAL A 27 -16.01 -14.98 -8.75
N LEU A 28 -16.53 -13.87 -8.21
CA LEU A 28 -15.92 -13.11 -7.11
C LEU A 28 -15.66 -13.97 -5.86
N THR A 29 -16.53 -14.94 -5.58
CA THR A 29 -16.41 -15.85 -4.44
C THR A 29 -15.64 -17.14 -4.73
N SER A 30 -15.30 -17.41 -6.00
CA SER A 30 -14.64 -18.64 -6.42
C SER A 30 -13.22 -18.78 -5.84
N ALA A 31 -12.74 -20.02 -5.74
CA ALA A 31 -11.36 -20.28 -5.32
C ALA A 31 -10.34 -19.68 -6.30
N TRP A 32 -10.69 -19.59 -7.59
CA TRP A 32 -9.88 -18.89 -8.58
C TRP A 32 -9.63 -17.42 -8.21
N MET A 33 -10.65 -16.66 -7.78
CA MET A 33 -10.46 -15.25 -7.39
C MET A 33 -9.64 -15.05 -6.12
N GLN A 34 -9.51 -16.08 -5.29
CA GLN A 34 -8.78 -16.03 -4.03
C GLN A 34 -7.29 -16.32 -4.17
N ARG A 35 -6.81 -16.87 -5.30
CA ARG A 35 -5.39 -17.20 -5.48
C ARG A 35 -4.62 -16.02 -6.04
N LEU A 36 -3.39 -15.77 -5.58
CA LEU A 36 -2.58 -14.66 -6.09
C LEU A 36 -2.17 -14.85 -7.55
N TRP A 37 -1.72 -16.06 -7.91
CA TRP A 37 -1.24 -16.41 -9.25
C TRP A 37 -2.28 -16.19 -10.35
N THR A 38 -3.56 -16.34 -10.04
CA THR A 38 -4.64 -16.14 -11.01
C THR A 38 -4.86 -14.66 -11.36
N LEU A 39 -4.44 -13.73 -10.49
CA LEU A 39 -4.44 -12.30 -10.80
C LEU A 39 -3.49 -12.02 -11.97
N GLN A 40 -2.30 -12.62 -11.92
CA GLN A 40 -1.29 -12.50 -12.95
C GLN A 40 -1.81 -13.07 -14.27
N GLU A 41 -2.41 -14.26 -14.24
CA GLU A 41 -3.04 -14.88 -15.43
C GLU A 41 -4.12 -13.97 -16.02
N ALA A 42 -5.01 -13.44 -15.19
CA ALA A 42 -6.09 -12.56 -15.62
C ALA A 42 -5.57 -11.27 -16.25
N TYR A 43 -4.62 -10.60 -15.58
CA TYR A 43 -4.07 -9.32 -16.01
C TYR A 43 -3.24 -9.43 -17.29
N LEU A 44 -2.37 -10.45 -17.40
CA LEU A 44 -1.48 -10.64 -18.56
C LEU A 44 -2.18 -11.23 -19.79
N SER A 45 -3.38 -11.80 -19.62
CA SER A 45 -4.19 -12.31 -20.74
C SER A 45 -4.75 -11.18 -21.59
N ARG A 46 -4.80 -11.38 -22.93
CA ARG A 46 -5.61 -10.50 -23.80
C ARG A 46 -7.11 -10.78 -23.63
N ARG A 47 -7.50 -12.05 -23.54
CA ARG A 47 -8.88 -12.49 -23.32
C ARG A 47 -8.98 -13.49 -22.18
N LEU A 48 -9.99 -13.32 -21.34
CA LEU A 48 -10.30 -14.19 -20.20
C LEU A 48 -11.65 -14.87 -20.46
N PHE A 49 -11.65 -16.20 -20.52
CA PHE A 49 -12.84 -17.02 -20.67
C PHE A 49 -13.12 -17.75 -19.37
N ILE A 50 -14.35 -17.68 -18.87
CA ILE A 50 -14.73 -18.39 -17.65
C ILE A 50 -15.69 -19.51 -18.03
N ALA A 51 -15.29 -20.76 -17.79
CA ALA A 51 -16.09 -21.93 -18.09
C ALA A 51 -17.19 -22.13 -17.03
N PHE A 52 -18.42 -22.29 -17.50
CA PHE A 52 -19.59 -22.62 -16.68
C PHE A 52 -20.14 -23.98 -17.06
N ARG A 53 -21.21 -24.42 -16.38
CA ARG A 53 -21.96 -25.58 -16.81
C ARG A 53 -22.49 -25.31 -18.23
N GLY A 54 -22.08 -26.13 -19.19
CA GLY A 54 -22.69 -26.10 -20.52
C GLY A 54 -24.18 -26.48 -20.43
N PRO A 55 -25.01 -26.08 -21.42
CA PRO A 55 -26.34 -26.66 -21.54
C PRO A 55 -26.18 -28.18 -21.56
N GLU A 56 -26.93 -28.88 -20.70
CA GLU A 56 -26.88 -30.34 -20.68
C GLU A 56 -27.16 -30.83 -22.09
N ASP A 57 -26.19 -31.52 -22.69
CA ASP A 57 -26.42 -32.22 -23.96
C ASP A 57 -27.39 -33.36 -23.65
N PRO A 58 -28.67 -33.29 -24.05
CA PRO A 58 -29.65 -34.32 -23.69
C PRO A 58 -29.30 -35.70 -24.29
N ALA A 59 -28.28 -35.78 -25.17
CA ALA A 59 -27.87 -36.99 -25.86
C ALA A 59 -26.69 -37.75 -25.20
N GLY A 60 -26.04 -37.23 -24.16
CA GLY A 60 -24.93 -37.93 -23.50
C GLY A 60 -23.71 -38.20 -24.40
N THR A 61 -23.65 -37.58 -25.57
CA THR A 61 -22.55 -37.69 -26.53
C THR A 61 -21.42 -36.76 -26.10
N GLY A 62 -20.36 -37.34 -25.52
CA GLY A 62 -19.24 -36.61 -24.94
C GLY A 62 -18.76 -35.39 -25.75
N LEU A 63 -18.65 -34.25 -25.05
CA LEU A 63 -17.84 -33.06 -25.36
C LEU A 63 -17.36 -32.92 -26.81
N SER A 64 -18.25 -32.44 -27.69
CA SER A 64 -17.82 -31.91 -28.99
C SER A 64 -17.09 -30.57 -28.78
N LEU A 65 -15.76 -30.61 -28.82
CA LEU A 65 -14.83 -29.49 -28.66
C LEU A 65 -14.97 -28.39 -29.75
N THR A 66 -15.85 -28.55 -30.73
CA THR A 66 -16.02 -27.60 -31.85
C THR A 66 -16.96 -26.44 -31.54
N GLN A 67 -17.70 -26.44 -30.43
CA GLN A 67 -18.52 -25.30 -29.95
C GLN A 67 -17.87 -24.52 -28.79
N SER A 68 -16.54 -24.41 -28.81
CA SER A 68 -15.74 -23.70 -27.80
C SER A 68 -16.13 -22.23 -27.57
N GLU A 69 -16.87 -21.58 -28.46
CA GLU A 69 -17.31 -20.18 -28.29
C GLU A 69 -18.57 -20.03 -27.42
N GLN A 70 -19.30 -21.11 -27.12
CA GLN A 70 -20.55 -21.04 -26.32
C GLN A 70 -20.40 -21.47 -24.85
N ILE A 71 -19.29 -22.10 -24.47
CA ILE A 71 -19.14 -22.71 -23.13
C ILE A 71 -18.57 -21.72 -22.09
N GLY A 72 -17.97 -20.63 -22.55
CA GLY A 72 -17.33 -19.64 -21.69
C GLY A 72 -17.98 -18.26 -21.77
N VAL A 73 -18.13 -17.59 -20.63
CA VAL A 73 -18.47 -16.16 -20.60
C VAL A 73 -17.16 -15.36 -20.63
N THR A 74 -17.01 -14.46 -21.60
CA THR A 74 -15.86 -13.53 -21.63
C THR A 74 -16.06 -12.37 -20.67
N LEU A 75 -14.98 -11.67 -20.31
CA LEU A 75 -15.07 -10.44 -19.52
C LEU A 75 -15.94 -9.38 -20.21
N GLU A 76 -15.85 -9.32 -21.54
CA GLU A 76 -16.64 -8.44 -22.40
C GLU A 76 -18.13 -8.82 -22.39
N ASP A 77 -18.45 -10.12 -22.35
CA ASP A 77 -19.82 -10.62 -22.22
C ASP A 77 -20.41 -10.30 -20.85
N VAL A 78 -19.62 -10.38 -19.77
CA VAL A 78 -20.05 -9.96 -18.44
C VAL A 78 -20.44 -8.48 -18.47
N ASP A 79 -19.63 -7.62 -19.08
CA ASP A 79 -19.90 -6.19 -19.20
C ASP A 79 -21.15 -5.89 -20.03
N LYS A 80 -21.33 -6.61 -21.16
CA LYS A 80 -22.54 -6.52 -21.98
C LYS A 80 -23.78 -6.94 -21.20
N ARG A 81 -23.71 -8.06 -20.47
CA ARG A 81 -24.82 -8.58 -19.67
C ARG A 81 -25.24 -7.65 -18.53
N VAL A 82 -24.29 -6.95 -17.91
CA VAL A 82 -24.61 -5.92 -16.89
C VAL A 82 -25.31 -4.72 -17.52
N ARG A 83 -24.87 -4.27 -18.71
CA ARG A 83 -25.57 -3.21 -19.46
C ARG A 83 -26.98 -3.62 -19.91
N ASP A 84 -27.15 -4.88 -20.30
CA ASP A 84 -28.46 -5.40 -20.72
C ASP A 84 -29.42 -5.56 -19.53
N LEU A 85 -28.91 -5.94 -18.36
CA LEU A 85 -29.67 -5.93 -17.10
C LEU A 85 -30.20 -4.54 -16.76
N ASP A 86 -29.38 -3.51 -16.92
CA ASP A 86 -29.74 -2.11 -16.66
C ASP A 86 -30.89 -1.61 -17.57
N ARG A 87 -31.01 -2.19 -18.78
CA ARG A 87 -32.09 -1.89 -19.72
C ARG A 87 -33.39 -2.65 -19.45
N LEU A 88 -33.30 -3.84 -18.86
CA LEU A 88 -34.44 -4.74 -18.66
C LEU A 88 -35.06 -4.63 -17.26
N GLN A 89 -34.30 -4.23 -16.24
CA GLN A 89 -34.83 -4.09 -14.89
C GLN A 89 -35.35 -2.66 -14.63
N LYS A 90 -36.60 -2.58 -14.17
CA LYS A 90 -37.24 -1.32 -13.74
C LYS A 90 -36.90 -0.92 -12.29
N ASP A 91 -36.13 -1.74 -11.56
CA ASP A 91 -35.83 -1.53 -10.15
C ASP A 91 -34.46 -0.85 -9.97
N ALA A 92 -34.46 0.38 -9.47
CA ALA A 92 -33.27 1.18 -9.25
C ALA A 92 -32.27 0.51 -8.27
N PHE A 93 -32.74 -0.34 -7.36
CA PHE A 93 -31.89 -1.03 -6.42
C PHE A 93 -31.01 -2.09 -7.10
N THR A 94 -31.57 -2.89 -8.00
CA THR A 94 -30.84 -3.99 -8.65
C THR A 94 -29.81 -3.45 -9.64
N THR A 95 -30.12 -2.37 -10.37
CA THR A 95 -29.14 -1.62 -11.18
C THR A 95 -27.97 -1.14 -10.33
N SER A 96 -28.24 -0.49 -9.19
CA SER A 96 -27.20 0.05 -8.31
C SER A 96 -26.29 -1.05 -7.76
N MET A 97 -26.86 -2.19 -7.37
CA MET A 97 -26.12 -3.37 -6.91
C MET A 97 -25.30 -4.03 -8.02
N ALA A 98 -25.86 -4.14 -9.23
CA ALA A 98 -25.16 -4.71 -10.38
C ALA A 98 -23.92 -3.87 -10.74
N GLU A 99 -24.06 -2.55 -10.74
CA GLU A 99 -22.95 -1.63 -11.01
C GLU A 99 -21.88 -1.68 -9.90
N LEU A 100 -22.28 -1.77 -8.62
CA LEU A 100 -21.34 -1.94 -7.50
C LEU A 100 -20.51 -3.23 -7.63
N ILE A 101 -21.17 -4.34 -7.97
CA ILE A 101 -20.53 -5.64 -8.10
C ILE A 101 -19.66 -5.72 -9.35
N LYS A 102 -20.10 -5.13 -10.46
CA LYS A 102 -19.31 -4.94 -11.66
C LYS A 102 -18.02 -4.18 -11.34
N ARG A 103 -18.11 -3.02 -10.67
CA ARG A 103 -16.93 -2.25 -10.24
C ARG A 103 -16.01 -3.09 -9.38
N LYS A 104 -16.56 -3.81 -8.39
CA LYS A 104 -15.75 -4.66 -7.51
C LYS A 104 -15.02 -5.76 -8.28
N PHE A 105 -15.68 -6.38 -9.23
CA PHE A 105 -15.12 -7.40 -10.11
C PHE A 105 -13.98 -6.87 -10.97
N PHE A 106 -14.19 -5.76 -11.66
CA PHE A 106 -13.13 -5.12 -12.45
C PHE A 106 -11.97 -4.64 -11.56
N HIS A 107 -12.25 -4.06 -10.39
CA HIS A 107 -11.20 -3.64 -9.46
C HIS A 107 -10.36 -4.82 -8.96
N ASN A 108 -10.94 -6.00 -8.73
CA ASN A 108 -10.19 -7.18 -8.28
C ASN A 108 -9.36 -7.84 -9.40
N LEU A 109 -9.55 -7.42 -10.66
CA LEU A 109 -8.86 -7.91 -11.85
C LEU A 109 -8.02 -6.82 -12.54
N MET A 110 -7.78 -5.69 -11.87
CA MET A 110 -7.09 -4.51 -12.45
C MET A 110 -7.71 -4.07 -13.79
N GLY A 111 -9.04 -4.02 -13.88
CA GLY A 111 -9.79 -3.94 -15.12
C GLY A 111 -9.42 -2.76 -16.03
N GLU A 112 -9.31 -1.56 -15.47
CA GLU A 112 -8.93 -0.36 -16.25
C GLU A 112 -7.48 -0.48 -16.75
N ASP A 113 -6.54 -0.79 -15.85
CA ASP A 113 -5.12 -0.96 -16.20
C ASP A 113 -4.90 -2.11 -17.20
N ARG A 114 -5.71 -3.17 -17.11
CA ARG A 114 -5.71 -4.28 -18.07
C ARG A 114 -6.19 -3.83 -19.44
N GLN A 115 -7.26 -3.05 -19.51
CA GLN A 115 -7.79 -2.52 -20.77
C GLN A 115 -6.77 -1.58 -21.44
N ILE A 116 -6.17 -0.66 -20.66
CA ILE A 116 -5.13 0.25 -21.14
C ILE A 116 -3.94 -0.55 -21.69
N ARG A 117 -3.45 -1.53 -20.93
CA ARG A 117 -2.37 -2.44 -21.37
C ARG A 117 -2.75 -3.15 -22.68
N ASN A 118 -3.97 -3.65 -22.80
CA ASN A 118 -4.42 -4.36 -23.99
C ASN A 118 -4.56 -3.46 -25.23
N ARG A 119 -4.83 -2.17 -25.05
CA ARG A 119 -4.88 -1.18 -26.14
C ARG A 119 -3.50 -0.65 -26.52
N ASN A 120 -2.47 -0.90 -25.69
CA ASN A 120 -1.17 -0.23 -25.76
C ASN A 120 -1.28 1.31 -25.63
N ASP A 121 -2.36 1.79 -25.01
CA ASP A 121 -2.68 3.22 -24.87
C ASP A 121 -1.88 3.83 -23.71
N HIS A 122 -0.54 3.90 -23.84
CA HIS A 122 0.46 4.55 -22.96
C HIS A 122 1.39 3.56 -22.22
N PRO A 123 2.69 3.89 -22.09
CA PRO A 123 3.62 3.12 -21.29
C PRO A 123 3.23 3.18 -19.81
N ILE A 124 3.34 2.05 -19.12
CA ILE A 124 3.05 1.89 -17.68
C ILE A 124 3.80 2.94 -16.84
N GLU A 125 4.95 3.40 -17.33
CA GLU A 125 5.82 4.41 -16.72
C GLU A 125 5.09 5.72 -16.37
N THR A 126 4.13 6.18 -17.18
CA THR A 126 3.40 7.44 -16.90
C THR A 126 2.27 7.28 -15.88
N ARG A 127 1.89 6.04 -15.56
CA ARG A 127 0.76 5.71 -14.64
C ARG A 127 1.17 4.72 -13.55
N GLY A 128 2.46 4.61 -13.25
CA GLY A 128 2.98 3.59 -12.34
C GLY A 128 2.26 3.59 -10.99
N SER A 129 1.91 4.76 -10.45
CA SER A 129 1.17 4.88 -9.18
C SER A 129 -0.23 4.29 -9.23
N MET A 130 -0.97 4.51 -10.31
CA MET A 130 -2.29 3.92 -10.48
C MET A 130 -2.19 2.40 -10.62
N VAL A 131 -1.23 1.91 -11.39
CA VAL A 131 -1.04 0.47 -11.59
C VAL A 131 -0.62 -0.23 -10.30
N ILE A 132 0.28 0.37 -9.52
CA ILE A 132 0.69 -0.14 -8.20
C ILE A 132 -0.49 -0.14 -7.23
N ALA A 133 -1.27 0.95 -7.19
CA ALA A 133 -2.47 1.04 -6.38
C ALA A 133 -3.51 -0.03 -6.75
N SER A 134 -3.76 -0.24 -8.04
CA SER A 134 -4.66 -1.27 -8.54
C SER A 134 -4.17 -2.69 -8.25
N ALA A 135 -2.87 -2.94 -8.41
CA ALA A 135 -2.25 -4.22 -8.10
C ALA A 135 -2.40 -4.54 -6.60
N TRP A 136 -2.11 -3.58 -5.72
CA TRP A 136 -2.33 -3.74 -4.28
C TRP A 136 -3.81 -4.02 -3.94
N ARG A 137 -4.75 -3.25 -4.52
CA ARG A 137 -6.20 -3.46 -4.31
C ARG A 137 -6.66 -4.82 -4.80
N SER A 138 -6.04 -5.35 -5.84
CA SER A 138 -6.39 -6.65 -6.43
C SER A 138 -5.77 -7.82 -5.69
N SER A 139 -4.61 -7.65 -5.04
CA SER A 139 -3.90 -8.70 -4.31
C SER A 139 -4.37 -8.87 -2.86
N ARG A 140 -4.97 -7.83 -2.25
CA ARG A 140 -5.27 -7.79 -0.80
C ARG A 140 -6.13 -8.92 -0.23
N TRP A 141 -7.04 -9.46 -1.03
CA TRP A 141 -7.95 -10.55 -0.62
C TRP A 141 -7.53 -11.90 -1.20
N ARG A 142 -6.31 -11.97 -1.73
CA ARG A 142 -5.75 -13.17 -2.31
C ARG A 142 -4.83 -13.87 -1.32
N ASN A 143 -4.55 -15.13 -1.60
CA ASN A 143 -3.69 -16.00 -0.83
C ASN A 143 -2.73 -16.76 -1.75
N THR A 144 -1.71 -17.34 -1.13
CA THR A 144 -0.76 -18.26 -1.74
C THR A 144 -0.39 -19.32 -0.72
N SER A 145 -0.13 -20.54 -1.19
CA SER A 145 0.36 -21.62 -0.32
C SER A 145 1.78 -21.36 0.19
N ARG A 146 2.56 -20.56 -0.56
CA ARG A 146 3.93 -20.18 -0.23
C ARG A 146 4.03 -18.66 -0.20
N PRO A 147 4.16 -18.02 0.97
CA PRO A 147 4.21 -16.57 1.04
C PRO A 147 5.42 -15.95 0.34
N GLU A 148 6.48 -16.72 0.05
CA GLU A 148 7.60 -16.26 -0.78
C GLU A 148 7.16 -15.95 -2.21
N ASP A 149 6.16 -16.68 -2.72
CA ASP A 149 5.62 -16.49 -4.07
C ASP A 149 4.90 -15.14 -4.23
N GLU A 150 4.59 -14.44 -3.13
CA GLU A 150 3.93 -13.13 -3.18
C GLU A 150 4.72 -12.14 -4.03
N THR A 151 5.98 -11.92 -3.66
CA THR A 151 6.86 -10.96 -4.36
C THR A 151 7.18 -11.42 -5.78
N LEU A 152 7.24 -12.73 -6.03
CA LEU A 152 7.47 -13.28 -7.36
C LEU A 152 6.28 -13.02 -8.30
N ALA A 153 5.06 -13.30 -7.83
CA ALA A 153 3.84 -13.06 -8.59
C ALA A 153 3.63 -11.56 -8.84
N LEU A 154 3.84 -10.71 -7.82
CA LEU A 154 3.72 -9.26 -7.96
C LEU A 154 4.80 -8.66 -8.87
N SER A 155 6.05 -9.12 -8.77
CA SER A 155 7.13 -8.64 -9.65
C SER A 155 6.83 -8.99 -11.11
N THR A 156 6.31 -10.19 -11.36
CA THR A 156 5.93 -10.60 -12.71
C THR A 156 4.69 -9.85 -13.22
N LEU A 157 3.69 -9.62 -12.36
CA LEU A 157 2.49 -8.83 -12.66
C LEU A 157 2.85 -7.40 -13.08
N LEU A 158 3.81 -6.78 -12.39
CA LEU A 158 4.28 -5.42 -12.62
C LEU A 158 5.46 -5.33 -13.62
N ASN A 159 5.80 -6.42 -14.30
CA ASN A 159 6.89 -6.48 -15.27
C ASN A 159 8.23 -5.95 -14.74
N LEU A 160 8.56 -6.28 -13.49
CA LEU A 160 9.84 -5.92 -12.86
C LEU A 160 10.90 -6.97 -13.21
N ASP A 161 12.14 -6.53 -13.46
CA ASP A 161 13.27 -7.44 -13.64
C ASP A 161 13.87 -7.82 -12.28
N TYR A 162 13.56 -9.02 -11.81
CA TYR A 162 13.99 -9.50 -10.50
C TYR A 162 15.11 -10.55 -10.55
N ARG A 163 15.71 -10.80 -11.73
CA ARG A 163 16.71 -11.86 -11.93
C ARG A 163 17.96 -11.69 -11.06
N THR A 164 18.31 -10.47 -10.66
CA THR A 164 19.51 -10.23 -9.84
C THR A 164 19.20 -10.09 -8.35
N THR A 165 18.01 -10.51 -7.90
CA THR A 165 17.52 -10.24 -6.54
C THR A 165 17.24 -11.53 -5.77
N THR A 166 16.97 -11.40 -4.47
CA THR A 166 16.56 -12.55 -3.64
C THR A 166 15.23 -13.17 -4.07
N ILE A 167 14.46 -12.49 -4.91
CA ILE A 167 13.16 -12.95 -5.42
C ILE A 167 13.34 -14.13 -6.39
N GLU A 168 14.36 -14.10 -7.27
CA GLU A 168 14.62 -15.20 -8.21
C GLU A 168 14.84 -16.53 -7.48
N ASN A 169 15.59 -16.47 -6.38
CA ASN A 169 15.94 -17.63 -5.53
C ASN A 169 14.74 -18.26 -4.79
N ALA A 170 13.54 -17.67 -4.83
CA ALA A 170 12.34 -18.33 -4.30
C ALA A 170 11.75 -19.35 -5.29
N SER A 171 12.00 -19.16 -6.59
CA SER A 171 11.59 -20.10 -7.64
C SER A 171 12.53 -21.31 -7.72
N ALA A 172 13.82 -21.09 -7.46
CA ALA A 172 14.79 -22.16 -7.33
C ALA A 172 14.48 -23.02 -6.11
N LYS A 173 13.88 -24.19 -6.35
CA LYS A 173 13.87 -25.28 -5.39
C LYS A 173 15.32 -25.60 -5.07
N GLU A 174 15.82 -25.21 -3.90
CA GLU A 174 16.69 -26.17 -3.23
C GLU A 174 15.79 -27.37 -2.95
N PRO A 175 16.05 -28.55 -3.53
CA PRO A 175 15.45 -29.75 -2.97
C PRO A 175 15.80 -29.70 -1.50
N ALA A 176 14.79 -29.75 -0.64
CA ALA A 176 15.05 -30.04 0.76
C ALA A 176 15.89 -31.32 0.72
N VAL A 177 17.18 -31.19 0.98
CA VAL A 177 18.02 -32.32 1.33
C VAL A 177 17.39 -32.76 2.62
N ILE A 178 16.48 -33.71 2.48
CA ILE A 178 15.99 -34.52 3.58
C ILE A 178 17.24 -35.29 3.98
N ASP A 179 18.11 -34.65 4.76
CA ASP A 179 19.04 -35.36 5.62
C ASP A 179 18.13 -36.10 6.61
N LYS A 180 17.75 -37.30 6.16
CA LYS A 180 17.21 -38.40 6.95
C LYS A 180 18.32 -38.92 7.89
N ALA A 181 19.02 -38.02 8.58
CA ALA A 181 19.69 -38.34 9.81
C ALA A 181 18.60 -38.48 10.87
N ILE A 182 18.03 -39.68 10.91
CA ILE A 182 17.16 -40.17 11.97
C ILE A 182 18.01 -40.18 13.23
N ASP A 183 17.98 -39.08 13.99
CA ASP A 183 18.47 -39.02 15.37
C ASP A 183 17.21 -39.03 16.26
N GLU A 184 16.81 -40.24 16.68
CA GLU A 184 15.53 -40.53 17.35
C GLU A 184 15.38 -39.89 18.73
N ASN A 185 16.39 -39.15 19.21
CA ASN A 185 16.40 -38.58 20.56
C ASN A 185 16.32 -37.05 20.62
N ASN A 186 16.22 -36.34 19.48
CA ASN A 186 16.20 -34.88 19.50
C ASN A 186 14.80 -34.29 19.33
N VAL A 187 14.27 -33.81 20.45
CA VAL A 187 13.16 -32.88 20.59
C VAL A 187 13.22 -31.78 19.51
N TRP A 188 12.21 -31.76 18.64
CA TRP A 188 11.97 -30.79 17.55
C TRP A 188 12.63 -29.41 17.72
N PRO A 189 13.60 -29.00 16.87
CA PRO A 189 14.08 -27.62 16.81
C PRO A 189 13.09 -26.75 15.99
N ARG A 190 11.88 -26.55 16.52
CA ARG A 190 10.77 -25.91 15.81
C ARG A 190 10.79 -24.37 15.79
N LYS A 191 11.78 -23.69 16.38
CA LYS A 191 11.76 -22.21 16.52
C LYS A 191 12.68 -21.43 15.58
N ASN A 192 13.75 -22.03 15.05
CA ASN A 192 14.74 -21.26 14.27
C ASN A 192 14.37 -21.12 12.78
N GLY A 193 13.60 -22.05 12.21
CA GLY A 193 13.16 -21.98 10.81
C GLY A 193 12.27 -20.77 10.50
N ASP A 194 11.35 -20.45 11.40
CA ASP A 194 10.38 -19.36 11.21
C ASP A 194 11.05 -17.98 11.16
N ALA A 195 12.09 -17.76 11.97
CA ALA A 195 12.82 -16.49 12.01
C ALA A 195 13.62 -16.25 10.72
N ASN A 196 14.27 -17.29 10.20
CA ASN A 196 15.00 -17.22 8.94
C ASN A 196 14.04 -17.01 7.76
N GLN A 197 12.91 -17.71 7.74
CA GLN A 197 11.89 -17.55 6.69
C GLN A 197 11.26 -16.15 6.71
N LYS A 198 10.98 -15.60 7.90
CA LYS A 198 10.49 -14.23 8.05
C LYS A 198 11.51 -13.20 7.56
N THR A 199 12.79 -13.40 7.86
CA THR A 199 13.87 -12.52 7.40
C THR A 199 14.05 -12.61 5.88
N LYS A 200 14.01 -13.82 5.32
CA LYS A 200 14.04 -14.04 3.87
C LYS A 200 12.90 -13.29 3.17
N ARG A 201 11.66 -13.42 3.66
CA ARG A 201 10.49 -12.70 3.11
C ARG A 201 10.63 -11.18 3.20
N ALA A 202 11.13 -10.66 4.32
CA ALA A 202 11.36 -9.23 4.49
C ALA A 202 12.39 -8.70 3.48
N ASN A 203 13.45 -9.47 3.21
CA ASN A 203 14.45 -9.13 2.19
C ASN A 203 13.88 -9.19 0.76
N MET A 204 13.06 -10.19 0.45
CA MET A 204 12.38 -10.26 -0.86
C MET A 204 11.43 -9.08 -1.07
N MET A 205 10.68 -8.69 -0.03
CA MET A 205 9.80 -7.52 -0.09
C MET A 205 10.60 -6.22 -0.24
N LYS A 206 11.77 -6.12 0.41
CA LYS A 206 12.70 -4.99 0.23
C LYS A 206 13.19 -4.88 -1.21
N ASP A 207 13.61 -6.01 -1.79
CA ASP A 207 14.07 -6.07 -3.17
C ASP A 207 12.92 -5.66 -4.12
N PHE A 208 11.71 -6.16 -3.87
CA PHE A 208 10.51 -5.80 -4.63
C PHE A 208 10.22 -4.29 -4.61
N TRP A 209 10.25 -3.64 -3.44
CA TRP A 209 10.10 -2.19 -3.34
C TRP A 209 11.23 -1.42 -4.03
N THR A 210 12.45 -1.94 -3.97
CA THR A 210 13.61 -1.35 -4.65
C THR A 210 13.45 -1.42 -6.17
N LEU A 211 12.94 -2.54 -6.69
CA LEU A 211 12.61 -2.70 -8.11
C LEU A 211 11.48 -1.76 -8.53
N ILE A 212 10.40 -1.64 -7.74
CA ILE A 212 9.33 -0.67 -8.02
C ILE A 212 9.90 0.74 -8.16
N HIS A 213 10.74 1.16 -7.22
CA HIS A 213 11.32 2.51 -7.23
C HIS A 213 12.20 2.75 -8.47
N ARG A 214 13.02 1.76 -8.86
CA ARG A 214 13.91 1.85 -10.03
C ARG A 214 13.15 1.86 -11.36
N ASN A 215 12.11 1.03 -11.48
CA ASN A 215 11.34 0.87 -12.71
C ASN A 215 10.24 1.94 -12.86
N TYR A 216 9.77 2.49 -11.74
CA TYR A 216 8.68 3.44 -11.69
C TYR A 216 9.04 4.60 -10.75
N GLU A 217 9.93 5.49 -11.22
CA GLU A 217 10.32 6.67 -10.46
C GLU A 217 9.08 7.51 -10.08
N GLY A 218 8.99 7.88 -8.81
CA GLY A 218 7.85 8.63 -8.27
C GLY A 218 6.47 8.00 -8.35
N SER A 219 6.42 6.72 -8.67
CA SER A 219 5.17 6.01 -8.83
C SER A 219 4.73 5.29 -7.58
N ILE A 220 5.46 5.33 -6.47
CA ILE A 220 4.93 4.78 -5.21
C ILE A 220 3.80 5.70 -4.75
N PRO A 221 2.53 5.23 -4.67
CA PRO A 221 1.43 6.09 -4.25
C PRO A 221 1.69 6.63 -2.85
N ALA A 222 1.59 7.95 -2.65
CA ALA A 222 1.74 8.56 -1.33
C ALA A 222 0.77 7.94 -0.32
N GLY A 223 -0.42 7.53 -0.79
CA GLY A 223 -1.42 6.83 0.00
C GLY A 223 -0.98 5.50 0.63
N LEU A 224 0.08 4.88 0.13
CA LEU A 224 0.51 3.53 0.49
C LEU A 224 0.99 3.44 1.96
N ILE A 225 1.52 4.53 2.50
CA ILE A 225 1.94 4.62 3.90
C ILE A 225 0.76 4.50 4.88
N PHE A 226 -0.43 4.94 4.47
CA PHE A 226 -1.65 4.93 5.29
C PHE A 226 -2.35 3.57 5.31
N LEU A 227 -1.91 2.64 4.48
CA LEU A 227 -2.51 1.31 4.38
C LEU A 227 -2.40 0.54 5.70
N PRO A 228 -3.42 -0.25 6.04
CA PRO A 228 -3.40 -1.08 7.24
C PRO A 228 -2.45 -2.27 7.08
N GLY A 229 -2.11 -2.90 8.21
CA GLY A 229 -1.28 -4.10 8.25
C GLY A 229 0.12 -3.83 8.78
N ASP A 230 0.88 -4.90 8.94
CA ASP A 230 2.24 -4.82 9.46
C ASP A 230 3.15 -4.15 8.44
N LYS A 231 4.01 -3.25 8.94
CA LYS A 231 5.04 -2.60 8.12
C LYS A 231 6.34 -3.36 8.22
N MET A 232 7.22 -3.13 7.24
CA MET A 232 8.56 -3.69 7.29
C MET A 232 9.34 -3.11 8.47
N SER A 233 10.19 -3.93 9.09
CA SER A 233 11.09 -3.47 10.16
C SER A 233 12.46 -3.03 9.65
N LEU A 234 12.71 -3.18 8.34
CA LEU A 234 13.99 -2.84 7.73
C LEU A 234 14.16 -1.32 7.61
N PRO A 235 15.34 -0.77 7.97
CA PRO A 235 15.62 0.67 7.85
C PRO A 235 15.35 1.20 6.43
N GLY A 236 14.69 2.36 6.33
CA GLY A 236 14.30 2.98 5.05
C GLY A 236 13.03 2.41 4.39
N PHE A 237 12.49 1.29 4.90
CA PHE A 237 11.29 0.63 4.35
C PHE A 237 10.13 0.58 5.34
N GLY A 238 10.25 1.18 6.53
CA GLY A 238 9.25 0.98 7.56
C GLY A 238 7.91 1.70 7.37
N TRP A 239 7.79 2.51 6.30
CA TRP A 239 6.53 3.00 5.76
C TRP A 239 5.78 1.93 4.94
N ALA A 240 6.51 0.97 4.39
CA ALA A 240 6.03 0.02 3.40
C ALA A 240 5.33 -1.19 4.06
N PRO A 241 4.21 -1.68 3.51
CA PRO A 241 3.59 -2.93 3.91
C PRO A 241 4.57 -4.11 3.80
N ASN A 242 4.55 -4.97 4.81
CA ASN A 242 5.30 -6.23 4.80
C ASN A 242 4.66 -7.30 3.89
N THR A 243 3.38 -7.12 3.56
CA THR A 243 2.62 -7.94 2.62
C THR A 243 1.52 -7.09 2.00
N TRP A 244 1.19 -7.34 0.74
CA TRP A 244 0.05 -6.79 0.04
C TRP A 244 -1.20 -7.63 0.27
N MET A 245 -1.08 -8.90 0.68
CA MET A 245 -2.18 -9.83 0.99
C MET A 245 -2.74 -9.65 2.42
N SER A 246 -2.96 -8.41 2.85
CA SER A 246 -3.28 -8.11 4.27
C SER A 246 -4.67 -8.55 4.71
N ALA A 247 -5.59 -8.83 3.77
CA ALA A 247 -7.01 -9.08 4.04
C ALA A 247 -7.67 -8.00 4.91
N ARG A 248 -7.20 -6.75 4.81
CA ARG A 248 -7.72 -5.59 5.56
C ARG A 248 -8.28 -4.53 4.64
N ASP A 249 -9.39 -3.93 5.06
CA ASP A 249 -10.00 -2.82 4.36
C ASP A 249 -9.16 -1.56 4.38
N GLU A 250 -9.04 -0.98 3.18
CA GLU A 250 -8.57 0.37 2.98
C GLU A 250 -9.47 1.28 3.81
N SER A 251 -8.88 1.82 4.87
CA SER A 251 -9.61 2.65 5.82
C SER A 251 -9.90 3.99 5.14
N TYR A 252 -11.14 4.46 5.17
CA TYR A 252 -11.50 5.75 4.59
C TYR A 252 -10.69 6.89 5.26
N PRO A 253 -10.28 7.94 4.51
CA PRO A 253 -10.37 8.13 3.06
C PRO A 253 -9.56 7.08 2.32
N TYR A 254 -10.02 6.57 1.18
CA TYR A 254 -9.25 5.59 0.36
C TYR A 254 -7.93 6.22 -0.11
N PRO A 255 -6.79 6.06 0.60
CA PRO A 255 -5.58 6.83 0.34
C PRO A 255 -5.02 6.56 -1.07
N LEU A 256 -5.26 5.39 -1.65
CA LEU A 256 -4.78 5.05 -2.98
C LEU A 256 -5.65 5.62 -4.10
N SER A 257 -6.83 6.16 -3.77
CA SER A 257 -7.75 6.77 -4.75
C SER A 257 -7.50 8.26 -4.92
N MET A 258 -6.49 8.81 -4.22
CA MET A 258 -6.16 10.22 -4.22
C MET A 258 -4.80 10.40 -4.91
N CYS A 259 -4.82 10.82 -6.16
CA CYS A 259 -3.66 11.43 -6.81
C CYS A 259 -3.64 12.89 -6.39
N GLY A 260 -2.95 13.19 -5.30
CA GLY A 260 -2.69 14.55 -4.84
C GLY A 260 -1.54 14.53 -3.84
N ASP A 261 -0.79 15.62 -3.77
CA ASP A 261 0.36 15.71 -2.88
C ASP A 261 -0.10 15.59 -1.42
N PRO A 262 0.60 14.81 -0.58
CA PRO A 262 0.30 14.73 0.83
C PRO A 262 0.61 16.09 1.48
N HIS A 263 -0.28 16.58 2.35
CA HIS A 263 -0.03 17.82 3.08
C HIS A 263 0.32 17.54 4.53
N VAL A 264 1.21 18.36 5.07
CA VAL A 264 1.73 18.18 6.42
C VAL A 264 1.44 19.39 7.27
N ILE A 265 1.06 19.09 8.51
CA ILE A 265 0.66 20.09 9.49
C ILE A 265 1.49 19.90 10.74
N LEU A 266 2.23 20.93 11.12
CA LEU A 266 2.99 20.88 12.35
C LEU A 266 2.07 21.06 13.56
N GLY A 267 2.37 20.45 14.70
CA GLY A 267 1.56 20.63 15.91
C GLY A 267 2.39 20.44 17.17
N SER A 268 2.17 21.29 18.18
CA SER A 268 2.75 21.13 19.52
C SER A 268 1.66 20.72 20.52
N ASN A 269 1.99 19.89 21.53
CA ASN A 269 1.09 19.35 22.58
C ASN A 269 -0.01 18.35 22.18
N TRP A 270 -0.24 17.29 22.99
CA TRP A 270 -1.30 16.29 22.74
C TRP A 270 -2.04 15.82 24.01
N GLY A 271 -3.32 16.18 24.15
CA GLY A 271 -4.15 15.82 25.32
C GLY A 271 -4.82 14.43 25.24
N LYS A 272 -5.43 13.99 26.36
CA LYS A 272 -6.15 12.69 26.47
C LYS A 272 -7.39 12.58 25.56
N GLN A 273 -7.93 13.70 25.07
CA GLN A 273 -9.14 13.76 24.22
C GLN A 273 -8.81 14.05 22.75
N GLY A 274 -7.53 13.95 22.38
CA GLY A 274 -7.01 14.45 21.12
C GLY A 274 -6.37 15.83 21.26
N LEU A 275 -5.99 16.37 20.12
CA LEU A 275 -5.32 17.66 19.95
C LEU A 275 -6.18 18.50 19.01
N THR A 276 -6.59 19.67 19.47
CA THR A 276 -7.30 20.66 18.64
C THR A 276 -6.45 21.92 18.53
N PHE A 277 -6.17 22.38 17.32
CA PHE A 277 -5.29 23.51 17.08
C PHE A 277 -5.70 24.29 15.82
N PRO A 278 -5.45 25.61 15.77
CA PRO A 278 -5.58 26.41 14.56
C PRO A 278 -4.42 26.14 13.60
N ILE A 279 -4.68 26.13 12.29
CA ILE A 279 -3.65 25.93 11.24
C ILE A 279 -2.98 27.22 10.78
N ASP A 280 -3.45 28.37 11.26
CA ASP A 280 -2.88 29.67 10.94
C ASP A 280 -2.95 30.61 12.14
N GLN A 281 -2.17 31.68 12.07
CA GLN A 281 -2.18 32.77 13.05
C GLN A 281 -3.51 33.55 13.07
N TYR A 282 -4.32 33.42 12.02
CA TYR A 282 -5.63 34.06 11.90
C TYR A 282 -6.74 33.28 12.59
N ILE A 283 -6.44 32.07 13.10
CA ILE A 283 -7.38 31.20 13.80
C ILE A 283 -8.59 30.86 12.90
N SER A 284 -8.39 30.88 11.57
CA SER A 284 -9.46 30.79 10.58
C SER A 284 -9.97 29.36 10.39
N GLU A 285 -9.09 28.39 10.64
CA GLU A 285 -9.33 26.98 10.38
C GLU A 285 -8.71 26.14 11.50
N TRP A 286 -9.53 25.24 12.07
CA TRP A 286 -9.18 24.46 13.26
C TRP A 286 -9.22 23.00 12.95
N TYR A 287 -8.17 22.25 13.28
CA TYR A 287 -8.16 20.80 13.11
C TYR A 287 -8.22 20.11 14.45
N LYS A 288 -8.94 18.99 14.47
CA LYS A 288 -8.99 18.05 15.58
C LYS A 288 -8.33 16.76 15.17
N VAL A 289 -7.37 16.33 15.96
CA VAL A 289 -6.61 15.12 15.77
C VAL A 289 -6.89 14.19 16.95
N THR A 290 -7.24 12.95 16.67
CA THR A 290 -7.56 11.93 17.67
C THR A 290 -6.81 10.64 17.32
N SER A 291 -6.51 9.79 18.29
CA SER A 291 -5.81 8.53 17.97
C SER A 291 -6.72 7.55 17.23
N ILE A 292 -6.19 6.83 16.25
CA ILE A 292 -6.84 5.61 15.73
C ILE A 292 -6.46 4.46 16.67
N GLY A 293 -7.44 3.68 17.14
CA GLY A 293 -7.20 2.47 17.93
C GLY A 293 -7.80 2.48 19.35
N ARG A 294 -8.47 1.37 19.72
CA ARG A 294 -8.97 1.07 21.08
C ARG A 294 -8.05 0.10 21.85
N GLY A 295 -6.80 -0.11 21.41
CA GLY A 295 -5.89 -1.12 21.97
C GLY A 295 -4.90 -0.57 23.01
N GLN A 296 -4.82 -1.21 24.18
CA GLN A 296 -3.89 -0.83 25.27
C GLN A 296 -2.39 -0.87 24.88
N ALA A 297 -2.01 -1.53 23.79
CA ALA A 297 -0.61 -1.66 23.37
C ALA A 297 -0.09 -0.38 22.68
N GLU A 298 -0.79 0.11 21.66
CA GLU A 298 -0.46 1.36 20.96
C GLU A 298 -0.52 2.53 21.96
N ASP A 299 -1.51 2.50 22.85
CA ASP A 299 -1.72 3.52 23.88
C ASP A 299 -0.54 3.63 24.86
N ARG A 300 0.21 2.54 25.10
CA ARG A 300 1.44 2.55 25.92
C ARG A 300 2.61 3.22 25.22
N ALA A 301 2.77 3.05 23.91
CA ALA A 301 3.84 3.73 23.16
C ALA A 301 3.58 5.23 23.10
N ALA A 302 2.35 5.64 22.81
CA ALA A 302 1.96 7.04 22.87
C ALA A 302 2.19 7.62 24.26
N ARG A 303 1.81 6.94 25.34
CA ARG A 303 2.10 7.42 26.72
C ARG A 303 3.60 7.61 27.02
N LYS A 304 4.52 6.97 26.30
CA LYS A 304 5.96 7.22 26.41
C LYS A 304 6.45 8.39 25.58
N VAL A 305 5.85 8.60 24.41
CA VAL A 305 6.20 9.70 23.49
C VAL A 305 5.56 11.01 23.94
N LEU A 306 4.32 10.98 24.42
CA LEU A 306 3.55 12.15 24.85
C LEU A 306 4.32 13.01 25.86
N PRO A 307 4.91 12.48 26.95
CA PRO A 307 5.73 13.29 27.87
C PRO A 307 6.93 13.97 27.21
N ARG A 308 7.50 13.41 26.13
CA ARG A 308 8.58 14.05 25.35
C ARG A 308 8.06 15.20 24.50
N ILE A 309 6.83 15.10 23.98
CA ILE A 309 6.12 16.22 23.32
C ILE A 309 5.95 17.39 24.28
N PHE A 310 5.71 17.08 25.56
CA PHE A 310 5.42 18.05 26.61
C PHE A 310 6.65 18.57 27.37
N ALA A 311 7.83 17.98 27.15
CA ALA A 311 9.08 18.41 27.73
C ALA A 311 9.75 19.40 26.76
N ASN A 312 10.18 20.56 27.27
CA ASN A 312 10.68 21.76 26.57
C ASN A 312 11.92 21.57 25.65
N THR A 313 12.23 20.35 25.22
CA THR A 313 13.31 20.00 24.29
C THR A 313 12.75 19.58 22.93
N SER A 314 11.69 20.27 22.48
CA SER A 314 10.69 19.85 21.49
C SER A 314 11.27 19.23 20.21
N PRO A 315 11.15 17.92 19.97
CA PRO A 315 11.15 17.43 18.60
C PRO A 315 9.98 18.07 17.85
N GLU A 316 10.22 18.53 16.63
CA GLU A 316 9.16 19.03 15.76
C GLU A 316 8.26 17.85 15.38
N PHE A 317 6.94 18.01 15.46
CA PHE A 317 5.99 16.98 15.05
C PHE A 317 5.24 17.45 13.83
N GLY A 318 5.00 16.52 12.90
CA GLY A 318 4.14 16.73 11.75
C GLY A 318 2.94 15.78 11.77
N ILE A 319 1.88 16.17 11.08
CA ILE A 319 0.74 15.33 10.74
C ILE A 319 0.68 15.25 9.24
N ILE A 320 1.04 14.10 8.67
CA ILE A 320 0.95 13.86 7.23
C ILE A 320 -0.46 13.41 6.90
N LEU A 321 -1.10 14.10 5.96
CA LEU A 321 -2.46 13.83 5.48
C LEU A 321 -2.45 13.32 4.05
N CYS A 322 -3.47 12.56 3.69
CA CYS A 322 -3.73 12.14 2.31
C CYS A 322 -4.23 13.28 1.39
N ARG A 323 -4.58 14.44 1.96
CA ARG A 323 -5.18 15.58 1.24
C ARG A 323 -4.71 16.92 1.80
N PRO A 324 -4.79 18.01 1.01
CA PRO A 324 -4.56 19.38 1.46
C PRO A 324 -5.36 19.81 2.67
N LYS A 325 -6.64 19.49 2.67
CA LYS A 325 -7.57 19.90 3.72
C LYS A 325 -8.38 18.69 4.13
N PRO A 326 -8.30 18.26 5.40
CA PRO A 326 -9.13 17.18 5.90
C PRO A 326 -10.61 17.60 5.86
N ARG A 327 -11.49 16.64 5.61
CA ARG A 327 -12.93 16.84 5.71
C ARG A 327 -13.36 17.12 7.15
N GLU A 328 -14.52 17.74 7.30
CA GLU A 328 -15.19 17.87 8.60
C GLU A 328 -15.72 16.52 9.08
N TRP A 329 -16.39 15.81 8.18
CA TRP A 329 -16.95 14.50 8.46
C TRP A 329 -17.01 13.63 7.18
N PRO A 330 -16.74 12.33 7.27
CA PRO A 330 -16.11 11.67 8.42
C PRO A 330 -14.63 12.08 8.58
N PRO A 331 -14.03 11.90 9.79
CA PRO A 331 -12.62 12.19 10.01
C PRO A 331 -11.74 11.38 9.05
N GLU A 332 -10.59 11.95 8.71
CA GLU A 332 -9.62 11.38 7.79
C GLU A 332 -8.43 10.77 8.51
N ILE A 333 -7.68 9.91 7.82
CA ILE A 333 -6.50 9.27 8.40
C ILE A 333 -5.29 10.13 8.11
N GLY A 334 -4.60 10.51 9.18
CA GLY A 334 -3.28 11.13 9.16
C GLY A 334 -2.24 10.22 9.80
N LEU A 335 -0.98 10.58 9.61
CA LEU A 335 0.15 10.03 10.34
C LEU A 335 0.75 11.11 11.22
N LEU A 336 0.76 10.88 12.53
CA LEU A 336 1.55 11.67 13.44
C LEU A 336 2.99 11.21 13.33
N VAL A 337 3.90 12.12 12.98
CA VAL A 337 5.31 11.85 12.75
C VAL A 337 6.20 12.73 13.64
N GLU A 338 7.32 12.18 14.09
CA GLU A 338 8.41 12.91 14.75
C GLU A 338 9.42 13.34 13.70
N ILE A 339 9.64 14.64 13.51
CA ILE A 339 10.69 15.17 12.66
C ILE A 339 11.99 15.15 13.46
N TYR A 340 12.97 14.42 12.97
CA TYR A 340 14.25 14.25 13.67
C TYR A 340 15.43 14.87 12.91
N ARG A 341 15.26 15.24 11.64
CA ARG A 341 16.26 15.93 10.84
C ARG A 341 15.59 16.75 9.74
N GLU A 342 16.07 17.98 9.60
CA GLU A 342 15.79 18.83 8.45
C GLU A 342 17.01 18.88 7.52
N ALA A 343 16.79 18.98 6.22
CA ALA A 343 17.83 19.20 5.24
C ALA A 343 17.35 20.11 4.11
N TRP A 344 18.30 20.68 3.38
CA TRP A 344 18.05 21.51 2.20
C TRP A 344 18.82 20.93 1.03
N LYS A 345 18.18 20.83 -0.14
CA LYS A 345 18.85 20.45 -1.39
C LYS A 345 18.44 21.43 -2.47
N ARG A 346 19.44 21.91 -3.19
CA ARG A 346 19.24 22.68 -4.40
C ARG A 346 19.04 21.69 -5.54
N LYS A 347 17.87 21.74 -6.19
CA LYS A 347 17.65 20.96 -7.41
C LYS A 347 18.13 21.79 -8.60
N GLU A 348 19.20 21.34 -9.24
CA GLU A 348 19.56 21.86 -10.57
C GLU A 348 18.69 21.19 -11.64
N PRO A 349 18.29 21.91 -12.70
CA PRO A 349 18.60 23.30 -13.05
C PRO A 349 17.64 24.35 -12.48
N GLU A 350 16.55 23.92 -11.81
CA GLU A 350 15.44 24.79 -11.36
C GLU A 350 15.88 25.90 -10.37
N ARG A 351 17.05 25.78 -9.73
CA ARG A 351 17.56 26.70 -8.68
C ARG A 351 16.58 26.89 -7.51
N VAL A 352 15.58 26.03 -7.37
CA VAL A 352 14.65 26.04 -6.25
C VAL A 352 15.28 25.25 -5.10
N ASN A 353 15.45 25.92 -3.97
CA ASN A 353 15.80 25.26 -2.71
C ASN A 353 14.57 24.51 -2.22
N ARG A 354 14.68 23.18 -2.12
CA ARG A 354 13.63 22.34 -1.52
C ARG A 354 14.03 21.98 -0.10
N LYS A 355 13.07 22.06 0.82
CA LYS A 355 13.25 21.64 2.21
C LYS A 355 12.83 20.17 2.33
N TYR A 356 13.63 19.41 3.07
CA TYR A 356 13.45 17.98 3.29
C TYR A 356 13.28 17.70 4.77
N TYR A 357 12.32 16.85 5.08
CA TYR A 357 12.03 16.43 6.43
C TYR A 357 12.22 14.94 6.56
N TYR A 358 13.13 14.53 7.44
CA TYR A 358 13.23 13.14 7.84
C TYR A 358 12.40 12.97 9.10
N CYS A 359 11.42 12.09 9.00
CA CYS A 359 10.44 11.90 10.04
C CYS A 359 10.21 10.42 10.31
N GLN A 360 9.80 10.12 11.54
CA GLN A 360 9.51 8.77 11.99
C GLN A 360 8.03 8.67 12.34
N VAL A 361 7.33 7.65 11.83
CA VAL A 361 5.91 7.46 12.18
C VAL A 361 5.79 7.14 13.67
N ILE A 362 4.99 7.94 14.37
CA ILE A 362 4.60 7.66 15.75
C ILE A 362 3.37 6.77 15.71
N ARG A 363 2.30 7.22 15.01
CA ARG A 363 1.05 6.47 14.88
C ARG A 363 0.11 7.02 13.81
N ARG A 364 -0.94 6.25 13.51
CA ARG A 364 -2.11 6.69 12.75
C ARG A 364 -3.05 7.50 13.63
N VAL A 365 -3.60 8.57 13.07
CA VAL A 365 -4.50 9.50 13.77
C VAL A 365 -5.72 9.80 12.89
N TRP A 366 -6.88 10.03 13.51
CA TRP A 366 -8.06 10.58 12.88
C TRP A 366 -7.97 12.10 12.91
N VAL A 367 -8.06 12.76 11.76
CA VAL A 367 -7.95 14.21 11.59
C VAL A 367 -9.24 14.72 10.96
N SER A 368 -9.86 15.71 11.58
CA SER A 368 -11.08 16.35 11.08
C SER A 368 -10.93 17.87 11.13
N ARG A 369 -11.43 18.54 10.10
CA ARG A 369 -11.62 19.99 10.11
C ARG A 369 -12.80 20.38 11.00
N ILE A 370 -12.64 21.45 11.77
CA ILE A 370 -13.67 22.08 12.58
C ILE A 370 -13.98 23.43 11.95
N ARG A 371 -15.25 23.67 11.58
CA ARG A 371 -15.72 24.94 11.01
C ARG A 371 -16.29 25.93 12.02
N THR A 372 -16.45 25.56 13.29
CA THR A 372 -17.16 26.42 14.23
C THR A 372 -16.40 27.73 14.48
N PRO A 373 -17.05 28.90 14.31
CA PRO A 373 -16.46 30.21 14.61
C PRO A 373 -16.32 30.48 16.11
N VAL A 374 -16.79 29.55 16.94
CA VAL A 374 -16.69 29.62 18.40
C VAL A 374 -15.53 28.73 18.80
N LEU A 375 -14.54 29.32 19.49
CA LEU A 375 -13.49 28.61 20.21
C LEU A 375 -14.14 27.38 20.87
N PRO A 376 -13.67 26.14 20.63
CA PRO A 376 -14.31 24.97 21.22
C PRO A 376 -14.53 25.24 22.71
N LYS A 377 -15.75 25.03 23.24
CA LYS A 377 -16.04 25.37 24.66
C LYS A 377 -15.08 24.67 25.64
N ASP A 378 -14.49 23.57 25.20
CA ASP A 378 -13.48 22.78 25.92
C ASP A 378 -12.04 23.28 25.72
N TYR A 379 -11.83 24.26 24.83
CA TYR A 379 -10.55 24.92 24.62
C TYR A 379 -10.26 25.89 25.77
N LYS A 380 -9.81 25.31 26.88
CA LYS A 380 -9.17 26.08 27.93
C LYS A 380 -7.75 26.35 27.49
N LEU A 381 -7.41 27.61 27.21
CA LEU A 381 -6.02 28.06 27.21
C LEU A 381 -5.39 27.51 28.49
N PRO A 382 -4.25 26.79 28.43
CA PRO A 382 -3.65 26.15 29.60
C PRO A 382 -3.43 27.19 30.70
N SER A 383 -4.37 27.29 31.63
CA SER A 383 -4.35 28.25 32.72
C SER A 383 -3.24 27.81 33.67
N GLY A 384 -2.03 28.32 33.47
CA GLY A 384 -0.85 28.02 34.29
C GLY A 384 0.44 27.66 33.55
N ARG A 385 0.46 27.56 32.21
CA ARG A 385 1.72 27.50 31.43
C ARG A 385 1.79 28.69 30.48
N THR A 386 2.83 29.50 30.59
CA THR A 386 3.15 30.68 29.75
C THR A 386 3.51 30.34 28.29
N GLY A 387 3.13 29.15 27.82
CA GLY A 387 3.36 28.74 26.43
C GLY A 387 2.22 29.20 25.54
N ASN A 388 2.55 29.84 24.43
CA ASN A 388 1.58 30.13 23.38
C ASN A 388 0.83 28.83 22.99
N PRO A 389 -0.48 28.92 22.68
CA PRO A 389 -1.21 27.78 22.16
C PRO A 389 -0.49 27.22 20.93
N PRO A 390 -0.53 25.89 20.73
CA PRO A 390 0.09 25.31 19.56
C PRO A 390 -0.62 25.81 18.31
N ILE A 391 0.09 26.52 17.45
CA ILE A 391 -0.39 26.93 16.14
C ILE A 391 0.26 25.97 15.15
N GLY A 392 -0.57 25.30 14.36
CA GLY A 392 -0.06 24.50 13.26
C GLY A 392 0.36 25.38 12.10
N GLU A 393 1.31 24.90 11.32
CA GLU A 393 1.74 25.53 10.08
C GLU A 393 1.48 24.55 8.93
N LEU A 394 0.82 25.02 7.88
CA LEU A 394 0.67 24.25 6.65
C LEU A 394 1.97 24.35 5.85
N MET A 395 2.57 23.20 5.59
CA MET A 395 3.82 23.15 4.84
C MET A 395 3.60 23.43 3.35
N PRO A 396 4.52 24.15 2.67
CA PRO A 396 4.44 24.36 1.22
C PRO A 396 4.39 23.05 0.44
N GLU A 397 3.70 23.05 -0.71
CA GLU A 397 3.53 21.88 -1.58
C GLU A 397 4.84 21.31 -2.13
N ASN A 398 5.93 22.10 -2.15
CA ASN A 398 7.24 21.64 -2.60
C ASN A 398 8.10 20.99 -1.50
N THR A 399 7.52 20.75 -0.32
CA THR A 399 8.20 20.13 0.82
C THR A 399 8.26 18.62 0.65
N LEU A 400 9.47 18.05 0.72
CA LEU A 400 9.67 16.61 0.53
C LEU A 400 9.83 15.89 1.88
N TRP A 401 9.21 14.72 2.01
CA TRP A 401 9.16 13.96 3.25
C TRP A 401 9.82 12.59 3.11
N TYR A 402 10.80 12.31 3.95
CA TYR A 402 11.37 10.98 4.13
C TYR A 402 10.76 10.36 5.37
N VAL A 403 9.83 9.43 5.17
CA VAL A 403 9.10 8.82 6.26
C VAL A 403 9.68 7.45 6.61
N ASP A 404 10.31 7.35 7.77
CA ASP A 404 10.78 6.11 8.35
C ASP A 404 9.67 5.34 9.07
N GLY A 405 9.94 4.08 9.39
CA GLY A 405 9.00 3.19 10.06
C GLY A 405 8.59 3.58 11.47
N TYR A 406 7.59 2.86 12.00
CA TYR A 406 7.02 3.16 13.31
C TYR A 406 8.06 3.10 14.44
N LEU A 407 8.02 4.08 15.34
CA LEU A 407 8.91 4.18 16.51
C LEU A 407 8.91 2.92 17.39
N GLU A 408 7.76 2.24 17.48
CA GLU A 408 7.60 1.02 18.27
C GLU A 408 8.50 -0.15 17.83
N HIS A 409 8.79 -0.27 16.53
CA HIS A 409 9.60 -1.37 16.01
C HIS A 409 11.07 -1.24 16.39
N ARG A 410 11.55 -0.02 16.59
CA ARG A 410 12.93 0.28 16.96
C ARG A 410 13.26 -0.11 18.40
N ASN A 411 12.31 0.07 19.32
CA ASN A 411 12.53 -0.23 20.74
C ASN A 411 12.66 -1.75 21.04
N ARG A 412 12.42 -2.64 20.07
CA ARG A 412 12.59 -4.09 20.23
C ARG A 412 13.98 -4.61 19.84
N GLY A 413 14.82 -3.80 19.21
CA GLY A 413 16.21 -4.17 18.87
C GLY A 413 17.17 -3.04 19.24
N ASN A 414 18.00 -3.26 20.25
CA ASN A 414 19.05 -2.36 20.76
C ASN A 414 18.64 -0.89 20.97
N LEU A 415 18.28 -0.60 22.23
CA LEU A 415 18.19 0.75 22.78
C LEU A 415 19.51 1.50 22.60
N GLY A 416 19.53 2.55 21.77
CA GLY A 416 20.51 3.63 21.95
C GLY A 416 21.10 4.27 20.69
N GLN A 417 21.21 3.55 19.58
CA GLN A 417 21.80 4.16 18.38
C GLN A 417 20.70 4.82 17.54
N ARG A 418 20.67 6.17 17.52
CA ARG A 418 20.15 6.95 16.36
C ARG A 418 20.73 6.31 15.09
N PRO A 419 20.03 6.29 13.94
CA PRO A 419 20.70 5.79 12.74
C PRO A 419 22.00 6.61 12.64
N PRO A 420 23.17 5.98 12.44
CA PRO A 420 24.38 6.75 12.25
C PRO A 420 24.05 7.79 11.18
N PRO A 421 24.40 9.08 11.37
CA PRO A 421 24.27 10.04 10.29
C PRO A 421 24.89 9.36 9.07
N LEU A 422 24.10 9.22 7.99
CA LEU A 422 24.64 8.80 6.71
C LEU A 422 25.90 9.63 6.52
N VAL A 423 27.04 8.95 6.45
CA VAL A 423 28.38 9.53 6.44
C VAL A 423 28.32 10.81 5.63
N SER A 424 28.67 11.92 6.26
CA SER A 424 28.78 13.23 5.65
C SER A 424 29.43 13.10 4.28
N ASP A 425 28.84 13.73 3.26
CA ASP A 425 29.52 14.08 2.02
C ASP A 425 30.76 14.91 2.36
N ALA A 426 31.85 14.22 2.70
CA ALA A 426 33.17 14.78 2.80
C ALA A 426 33.76 14.71 1.39
N ARG A 427 33.53 15.77 0.60
CA ARG A 427 34.35 16.16 -0.56
C ARG A 427 33.90 17.52 -1.09
N ASP A 428 34.26 18.57 -0.36
CA ASP A 428 34.60 19.86 -0.95
C ASP A 428 36.02 20.20 -0.48
N SER A 429 36.99 19.66 -1.20
CA SER A 429 38.40 20.07 -1.17
C SER A 429 39.00 19.68 -2.51
N ALA A 430 39.29 20.69 -3.33
CA ALA A 430 39.88 20.55 -4.65
C ALA A 430 41.21 19.79 -4.62
N ILE A 431 41.33 18.66 -5.34
CA ILE A 431 42.58 18.16 -5.94
C ILE A 431 42.26 17.44 -7.27
N ASP A 432 43.16 17.73 -8.21
CA ASP A 432 43.34 17.40 -9.62
C ASP A 432 43.21 15.92 -10.03
N MET A 433 43.04 15.71 -11.35
CA MET A 433 42.66 14.49 -12.05
C MET A 433 43.64 13.31 -11.93
N GLY A 434 43.07 12.10 -11.86
CA GLY A 434 43.78 10.85 -12.14
C GLY A 434 42.83 9.64 -12.17
N HIS A 435 42.62 9.07 -13.36
CA HIS A 435 41.77 7.91 -13.65
C HIS A 435 41.97 6.71 -12.70
N VAL A 436 40.92 6.34 -11.96
CA VAL A 436 40.58 4.95 -11.58
C VAL A 436 39.05 4.88 -11.36
N MET A 437 38.37 3.92 -12.01
CA MET A 437 36.94 3.66 -11.81
C MET A 437 36.62 3.24 -10.35
N PRO A 438 35.54 3.74 -9.74
CA PRO A 438 34.94 3.11 -8.59
C PRO A 438 33.60 2.44 -8.94
N ILE A 439 33.46 1.24 -8.42
CA ILE A 439 32.22 0.47 -8.29
C ILE A 439 31.24 1.30 -7.45
N HIS A 440 30.08 1.62 -8.02
CA HIS A 440 29.01 2.37 -7.35
C HIS A 440 28.35 1.55 -6.24
N GLU A 441 28.55 1.96 -4.97
CA GLU A 441 27.67 1.60 -3.85
C GLU A 441 26.52 2.62 -3.78
N ASP A 442 25.43 2.38 -4.51
CA ASP A 442 24.20 3.17 -4.37
C ASP A 442 23.27 2.54 -3.32
N LYS A 443 23.18 3.19 -2.16
CA LYS A 443 22.15 2.91 -1.14
C LYS A 443 20.80 3.53 -1.58
N PRO A 444 19.67 2.82 -1.46
CA PRO A 444 18.38 3.35 -1.91
C PRO A 444 17.90 4.45 -0.95
N GLN A 445 17.77 5.68 -1.47
CA GLN A 445 17.11 6.80 -0.80
C GLN A 445 15.69 6.93 -1.35
N THR A 446 14.67 6.51 -0.59
CA THR A 446 13.27 6.55 -1.01
C THR A 446 12.73 7.98 -0.91
N GLN A 447 12.60 8.69 -2.03
CA GLN A 447 11.89 9.97 -2.10
C GLN A 447 10.37 9.71 -2.12
N PHE A 448 9.63 10.31 -1.18
CA PHE A 448 8.19 10.50 -1.33
C PHE A 448 7.94 11.89 -1.88
N PHE A 449 7.07 11.95 -2.88
CA PHE A 449 6.63 13.17 -3.55
C PHE A 449 5.75 13.98 -2.60
#